data_AF-A0A662Q277-F1
#
_entry.id   AF-A0A662Q277-F1
#
_cell.length_a   1.000
_cell.length_b   1.000
_cell.length_c   1.000
_cell.angle_alpha   90.00
_cell.angle_beta   90.00
_cell.angle_gamma   90.00
#
_symmetry.space_group_name_H-M   'P 1'
#
loop_
_entity.id
_entity.type
_entity.pdbx_description
1 polymer ?
#
loop_
_entity_poly.entity_id
_entity_poly.type
_entity_poly.pdbx_seq_one_letter_code
_entity_poly.pdbx_strand_id
1 'polypeptide(L)'
;MDCRLIEGEMGGECVERAGRSMWMLSEREFFKGFMNEIGGDLEDAVNQYLLDAEKCRREGRNIYASISYASAARCMKILGDYERAAKCYLMAANMLRALPSRYYGADRFIRERVSSYVIEALKLLATLSERD
;
A
#
# COMPACT_ATOMS: atom_id res chain seq x y z
N MET A 1 23.02 -25.87 -5.60
CA MET A 1 22.66 -25.69 -4.19
C MET A 1 21.15 -25.80 -4.10
N ASP A 2 20.70 -26.90 -3.50
CA ASP A 2 19.30 -27.30 -3.38
C ASP A 2 18.57 -26.46 -2.32
N CYS A 3 17.49 -25.78 -2.72
CA CYS A 3 16.52 -25.23 -1.78
C CYS A 3 15.46 -26.31 -1.51
N ARG A 4 15.66 -27.07 -0.43
CA ARG A 4 14.61 -27.93 0.11
C ARG A 4 13.62 -27.10 0.93
N LEU A 5 12.35 -27.38 0.61
CA LEU A 5 11.12 -27.01 1.27
C LEU A 5 11.19 -27.15 2.80
N ILE A 6 10.85 -26.07 3.51
CA ILE A 6 10.16 -26.15 4.79
C ILE A 6 8.80 -25.51 4.55
N GLU A 7 7.80 -26.37 4.39
CA GLU A 7 6.39 -26.01 4.34
C GLU A 7 5.96 -25.54 5.72
N GLY A 8 5.61 -24.26 5.83
CA GLY A 8 5.11 -23.64 7.05
C GLY A 8 4.79 -22.18 6.77
N GLU A 9 3.51 -21.88 6.56
CA GLU A 9 2.91 -20.54 6.71
C GLU A 9 3.63 -19.36 6.00
N MET A 10 3.81 -19.43 4.68
CA MET A 10 4.29 -18.28 3.87
C MET A 10 3.43 -18.05 2.62
N GLY A 11 2.13 -17.76 2.82
CA GLY A 11 1.18 -17.60 1.72
C GLY A 11 0.92 -16.17 1.23
N GLY A 12 1.39 -15.12 1.93
CA GLY A 12 0.98 -13.74 1.65
C GLY A 12 2.08 -12.69 1.52
N GLU A 13 3.21 -12.84 2.24
CA GLU A 13 4.20 -11.77 2.34
C GLU A 13 5.22 -11.75 1.19
N CYS A 14 5.51 -12.91 0.58
CA CYS A 14 6.51 -13.01 -0.49
C CYS A 14 6.06 -12.39 -1.82
N VAL A 15 4.75 -12.37 -2.10
CA VAL A 15 4.19 -11.76 -3.32
C VAL A 15 4.16 -10.24 -3.23
N GLU A 16 3.97 -9.65 -2.04
CA GLU A 16 4.10 -8.20 -1.85
C GLU A 16 5.55 -7.72 -2.07
N ARG A 17 6.54 -8.51 -1.67
CA ARG A 17 7.95 -8.12 -1.77
C ARG A 17 8.48 -8.13 -3.20
N ALA A 18 8.11 -9.15 -3.99
CA ALA A 18 8.48 -9.25 -5.41
C ALA A 18 7.71 -8.25 -6.29
N GLY A 19 6.48 -7.90 -5.90
CA GLY A 19 5.72 -6.83 -6.55
C GLY A 19 6.36 -5.46 -6.37
N ARG A 20 7.04 -5.19 -5.24
CA ARG A 20 7.72 -3.89 -4.99
C ARG A 20 8.97 -3.71 -5.86
N SER A 21 9.72 -4.76 -6.20
CA SER A 21 11.04 -4.65 -6.84
C SER A 21 11.04 -4.11 -8.27
N MET A 22 9.95 -4.24 -9.03
CA MET A 22 9.90 -3.79 -10.44
C MET A 22 9.49 -2.32 -10.61
N TRP A 23 8.94 -1.66 -9.58
CA TRP A 23 8.45 -0.28 -9.66
C TRP A 23 9.31 0.74 -8.90
N MET A 24 10.38 0.30 -8.23
CA MET A 24 11.26 1.13 -7.38
C MET A 24 12.10 2.19 -8.13
N LEU A 25 11.96 2.36 -9.45
CA LEU A 25 13.02 2.97 -10.26
C LEU A 25 12.87 4.45 -10.63
N SER A 26 12.00 5.26 -10.00
CA SER A 26 12.03 6.71 -10.32
C SER A 26 11.70 7.74 -9.24
N GLU A 27 11.32 7.36 -8.01
CA GLU A 27 10.86 8.33 -7.00
C GLU A 27 11.70 8.24 -5.72
N ARG A 28 12.42 9.32 -5.39
CA ARG A 28 13.35 9.41 -4.27
C ARG A 28 12.62 9.35 -2.93
N GLU A 29 11.38 9.84 -2.89
CA GLU A 29 10.54 9.98 -1.72
C GLU A 29 9.95 8.63 -1.29
N PHE A 30 9.43 7.83 -2.22
CA PHE A 30 9.01 6.44 -1.93
C PHE A 30 10.15 5.60 -1.34
N PHE A 31 11.35 5.69 -1.92
CA PHE A 31 12.51 4.93 -1.44
C PHE A 31 12.92 5.34 -0.02
N LYS A 32 12.87 6.63 0.32
CA LYS A 32 13.10 7.09 1.69
C LYS A 32 12.09 6.51 2.67
N GLY A 33 10.81 6.52 2.33
CA GLY A 33 9.77 5.89 3.16
C GLY A 33 10.03 4.41 3.39
N PHE A 34 10.46 3.69 2.35
CA PHE A 34 10.80 2.27 2.45
C PHE A 34 12.02 1.99 3.32
N MET A 35 13.07 2.82 3.22
CA MET A 35 14.25 2.71 4.08
C MET A 35 13.89 2.95 5.55
N ASN A 36 13.02 3.93 5.82
CA ASN A 36 12.53 4.20 7.18
C ASN A 36 11.67 3.03 7.71
N GLU A 37 10.80 2.44 6.86
CA GLU A 37 9.99 1.26 7.20
C GLU A 37 10.89 0.09 7.63
N ILE A 38 11.96 -0.20 6.86
CA ILE A 38 12.94 -1.25 7.21
C ILE A 38 13.75 -0.89 8.46
N GLY A 39 14.06 0.39 8.63
CA GLY A 39 14.76 0.91 9.81
C GLY A 39 13.93 0.90 11.09
N GLY A 40 12.61 0.62 11.00
CA GLY A 40 11.68 0.64 12.12
C GLY A 40 11.14 2.03 12.47
N ASP A 41 11.54 3.07 11.73
CA ASP A 41 11.01 4.42 11.89
C ASP A 41 9.71 4.56 11.10
N LEU A 42 8.64 4.01 11.67
CA LEU A 42 7.34 3.92 11.01
C LEU A 42 6.66 5.29 10.86
N GLU A 43 6.87 6.22 11.80
CA GLU A 43 6.28 7.56 11.72
C GLU A 43 6.87 8.36 10.55
N ASP A 44 8.20 8.35 10.42
CA ASP A 44 8.84 9.01 9.29
C ASP A 44 8.59 8.26 7.97
N ALA A 45 8.48 6.93 8.00
CA ALA A 45 8.07 6.16 6.82
C ALA A 45 6.68 6.61 6.32
N VAL A 46 5.71 6.75 7.23
CA VAL A 46 4.38 7.26 6.92
C VAL A 46 4.45 8.65 6.29
N ASN A 47 5.20 9.57 6.89
CA ASN A 47 5.32 10.93 6.40
C ASN A 47 5.91 10.96 4.97
N GLN A 48 6.97 10.20 4.72
CA GLN A 48 7.57 10.11 3.38
C GLN A 48 6.63 9.49 2.36
N TYR A 49 5.89 8.44 2.73
CA TYR A 49 4.90 7.82 1.84
C TYR A 49 3.73 8.75 1.50
N LEU A 50 3.23 9.53 2.46
CA LEU A 50 2.17 10.51 2.19
C LEU A 50 2.65 11.65 1.28
N LEU A 51 3.88 12.13 1.48
CA LEU A 51 4.48 13.14 0.61
C LEU A 51 4.63 12.63 -0.83
N ASP A 52 5.14 11.41 -0.98
CA ASP A 52 5.26 10.74 -2.28
C ASP A 52 3.90 10.53 -2.95
N ALA A 53 2.91 10.06 -2.19
CA ALA A 53 1.55 9.84 -2.69
C ALA A 53 0.93 11.13 -3.23
N GLU A 54 1.07 12.23 -2.49
CA GLU A 54 0.54 13.54 -2.87
C GLU A 54 1.26 14.13 -4.09
N LYS A 55 2.56 13.91 -4.21
CA LYS A 55 3.33 14.28 -5.40
C LYS A 55 2.87 13.48 -6.62
N CYS A 56 2.80 12.16 -6.51
CA CYS A 56 2.30 11.29 -7.58
C CYS A 56 0.88 11.66 -8.01
N ARG A 57 0.00 11.99 -7.06
CA ARG A 57 -1.36 12.44 -7.32
C ARG A 57 -1.39 13.72 -8.16
N ARG A 58 -0.57 14.71 -7.81
CA ARG A 58 -0.46 15.97 -8.56
C ARG A 58 0.07 15.78 -9.97
N GLU A 59 0.95 14.80 -10.16
CA GLU A 59 1.55 14.49 -11.46
C GLU A 59 0.71 13.49 -12.28
N GLY A 60 -0.50 13.13 -11.82
CA GLY A 60 -1.41 12.22 -12.52
C GLY A 60 -0.96 10.74 -12.50
N ARG A 61 0.05 10.41 -11.69
CA ARG A 61 0.61 9.07 -11.49
C ARG A 61 -0.24 8.26 -10.50
N ASN A 62 -1.50 8.03 -10.84
CA ASN A 62 -2.51 7.43 -9.95
C ASN A 62 -2.12 6.05 -9.40
N ILE A 63 -1.47 5.20 -10.21
CA ILE A 63 -1.00 3.87 -9.75
C ILE A 63 0.04 4.02 -8.63
N TYR A 64 1.00 4.93 -8.81
CA TYR A 64 2.05 5.17 -7.83
C TYR A 64 1.49 5.84 -6.57
N ALA A 65 0.61 6.83 -6.72
CA ALA A 65 -0.10 7.43 -5.60
C ALA A 65 -0.86 6.38 -4.78
N SER A 66 -1.52 5.43 -5.44
CA SER A 66 -2.20 4.32 -4.77
C SER A 66 -1.24 3.45 -3.95
N ILE A 67 -0.07 3.11 -4.50
CA ILE A 67 0.91 2.27 -3.81
C ILE A 67 1.42 2.99 -2.56
N SER A 68 1.73 4.28 -2.69
CA SER A 68 2.27 5.09 -1.59
C SER A 68 1.25 5.28 -0.47
N TYR A 69 -0.02 5.56 -0.78
CA TYR A 69 -1.09 5.58 0.22
C TYR A 69 -1.27 4.23 0.93
N ALA A 70 -1.21 3.12 0.19
CA ALA A 70 -1.32 1.79 0.79
C ALA A 70 -0.12 1.46 1.69
N SER A 71 1.09 1.88 1.31
CA SER A 71 2.28 1.74 2.16
C SER A 71 2.17 2.54 3.45
N ALA A 72 1.75 3.80 3.38
CA ALA A 72 1.46 4.60 4.57
C ALA A 72 0.42 3.94 5.47
N ALA A 73 -0.66 3.41 4.88
CA ALA A 73 -1.72 2.73 5.62
C ALA A 73 -1.23 1.50 6.39
N ARG A 74 -0.34 0.70 5.80
CA ARG A 74 0.29 -0.44 6.49
C ARG A 74 1.12 0.00 7.68
N CYS A 75 1.98 1.01 7.53
CA CYS A 75 2.79 1.54 8.62
C CYS A 75 1.90 2.11 9.76
N MET A 76 0.85 2.86 9.42
CA MET A 76 -0.13 3.38 10.40
C MET A 76 -0.87 2.25 11.13
N LYS A 77 -1.23 1.17 10.43
CA LYS A 77 -1.84 -0.02 11.06
C LYS A 77 -0.90 -0.65 12.10
N ILE A 78 0.40 -0.71 11.81
CA ILE A 78 1.41 -1.23 12.76
C ILE A 78 1.53 -0.29 13.97
N LEU A 79 1.50 1.03 13.75
CA LEU A 79 1.48 2.04 14.81
C LEU A 79 0.19 2.06 15.65
N GLY A 80 -0.85 1.33 15.23
CA GLY A 80 -2.15 1.30 15.91
C GLY A 80 -3.10 2.44 15.53
N ASP A 81 -2.71 3.27 14.56
CA ASP A 81 -3.52 4.38 14.04
C ASP A 81 -4.50 3.87 12.96
N TYR A 82 -5.49 3.10 13.41
CA TYR A 82 -6.42 2.40 12.51
C TYR A 82 -7.32 3.35 11.73
N GLU A 83 -7.68 4.51 12.29
CA GLU A 83 -8.54 5.49 11.62
C GLU A 83 -7.81 6.10 10.41
N ARG A 84 -6.58 6.57 10.60
CA ARG A 84 -5.79 7.14 9.49
C ARG A 84 -5.37 6.06 8.50
N ALA A 85 -5.10 4.84 8.96
CA ALA A 85 -4.84 3.70 8.08
C ALA A 85 -6.03 3.41 7.16
N ALA A 86 -7.25 3.35 7.69
CA ALA A 86 -8.47 3.13 6.91
C ALA A 86 -8.68 4.23 5.86
N LYS A 87 -8.50 5.51 6.24
CA LYS A 87 -8.56 6.64 5.31
C LYS A 87 -7.55 6.49 4.18
N CYS A 88 -6.31 6.11 4.47
CA CYS A 88 -5.27 5.94 3.47
C CYS A 88 -5.58 4.78 2.50
N TYR A 89 -6.11 3.66 2.98
CA TYR A 89 -6.56 2.57 2.09
C TYR A 89 -7.69 3.01 1.15
N LEU A 90 -8.65 3.79 1.64
CA LEU A 90 -9.71 4.35 0.79
C LEU A 90 -9.17 5.33 -0.26
N MET A 91 -8.19 6.17 0.12
CA MET A 91 -7.50 7.04 -0.85
C MET A 91 -6.79 6.23 -1.92
N ALA A 92 -6.09 5.15 -1.55
CA ALA A 92 -5.42 4.25 -2.50
C ALA A 92 -6.42 3.66 -3.51
N ALA A 93 -7.54 3.12 -3.02
CA ALA A 93 -8.62 2.59 -3.86
C ALA A 93 -9.18 3.65 -4.82
N ASN A 94 -9.37 4.88 -4.35
CA ASN A 94 -9.89 5.98 -5.18
C ASN A 94 -8.94 6.37 -6.31
N MET A 95 -7.62 6.38 -6.06
CA MET A 95 -6.62 6.67 -7.11
C MET A 95 -6.70 5.66 -8.25
N LEU A 96 -6.83 4.38 -7.92
CA LEU A 96 -6.99 3.31 -8.91
C LEU A 96 -8.32 3.38 -9.66
N ARG A 97 -9.41 3.73 -8.97
CA ARG A 97 -10.73 3.90 -9.59
C ARG A 97 -10.79 5.09 -10.56
N ALA A 98 -9.97 6.10 -10.35
CA ALA A 98 -9.87 7.28 -11.21
C ALA A 98 -9.11 7.02 -12.53
N LEU A 99 -8.54 5.82 -12.72
CA LEU A 99 -7.86 5.47 -13.97
C LEU A 99 -8.87 5.30 -15.12
N PRO A 100 -8.62 5.90 -16.30
CA PRO A 100 -9.49 5.72 -17.46
C PRO A 100 -9.55 4.24 -17.90
N SER A 101 -10.73 3.81 -18.37
CA SER A 101 -11.05 2.45 -18.84
C SER A 101 -10.17 1.92 -20.00
N ARG A 102 -9.18 2.67 -20.50
CA ARG A 102 -8.29 2.24 -21.59
C ARG A 102 -7.29 1.16 -21.17
N TYR A 103 -7.21 0.80 -19.89
CA TYR A 103 -6.38 -0.29 -19.36
C TYR A 103 -7.09 -1.66 -19.42
N TYR A 104 -7.56 -2.07 -20.61
CA TYR A 104 -8.35 -3.31 -20.81
C TYR A 104 -7.65 -4.61 -20.37
N GLY A 105 -6.31 -4.62 -20.21
CA GLY A 105 -5.56 -5.78 -19.72
C GLY A 105 -5.28 -5.80 -18.20
N ALA A 106 -5.32 -4.64 -17.55
CA ALA A 106 -5.04 -4.52 -16.10
C ALA A 106 -6.31 -4.33 -15.25
N ASP A 107 -7.48 -4.24 -15.89
CA ASP A 107 -8.76 -3.98 -15.27
C ASP A 107 -9.12 -4.99 -14.15
N ARG A 108 -8.80 -6.28 -14.35
CA ARG A 108 -8.93 -7.29 -13.29
C ARG A 108 -8.00 -7.02 -12.11
N PHE A 109 -6.72 -6.74 -12.38
CA PHE A 109 -5.72 -6.45 -11.36
C PHE A 109 -6.07 -5.18 -10.56
N ILE A 110 -6.50 -4.12 -11.25
CA ILE A 110 -6.93 -2.85 -10.65
C ILE A 110 -8.15 -3.09 -9.75
N ARG A 111 -9.16 -3.82 -10.23
CA ARG A 111 -10.34 -4.17 -9.41
C ARG A 111 -9.98 -4.99 -8.18
N GLU A 112 -9.15 -6.02 -8.32
CA GLU A 112 -8.71 -6.87 -7.20
C GLU A 112 -7.99 -6.03 -6.14
N ARG A 113 -7.11 -5.12 -6.56
CA ARG A 113 -6.42 -4.18 -5.65
C ARG A 113 -7.37 -3.23 -4.95
N VAL A 114 -8.30 -2.61 -5.68
CA VAL A 114 -9.34 -1.74 -5.12
C VAL A 114 -10.15 -2.49 -4.06
N SER A 115 -10.64 -3.69 -4.39
CA SER A 115 -11.40 -4.52 -3.45
C SER A 115 -10.59 -4.87 -2.21
N SER A 116 -9.31 -5.25 -2.37
CA SER A 116 -8.42 -5.55 -1.25
C SER A 116 -8.26 -4.35 -0.31
N TYR A 117 -8.03 -3.15 -0.84
CA TYR A 117 -7.89 -1.94 -0.01
C TYR A 117 -9.19 -1.57 0.72
N VAL A 118 -10.34 -1.67 0.04
CA VAL A 118 -11.64 -1.41 0.67
C VAL A 118 -11.91 -2.42 1.80
N ILE A 119 -11.61 -3.70 1.57
CA ILE A 119 -11.77 -4.74 2.60
C ILE A 119 -10.88 -4.45 3.82
N GLU A 120 -9.61 -4.09 3.60
CA GLU A 120 -8.71 -3.75 4.72
C GLU A 120 -9.20 -2.50 5.48
N ALA A 121 -9.68 -1.46 4.77
CA ALA A 121 -10.27 -0.29 5.42
C ALA A 121 -11.49 -0.66 6.28
N LEU A 122 -12.39 -1.51 5.76
CA LEU A 122 -13.59 -1.95 6.49
C LEU A 122 -13.23 -2.77 7.73
N LYS A 123 -12.22 -3.66 7.65
CA LYS A 123 -11.72 -4.40 8.82
C LYS A 123 -11.23 -3.46 9.91
N LEU A 124 -10.45 -2.44 9.52
CA LEU A 124 -9.92 -1.46 10.47
C LEU A 124 -11.03 -0.65 11.14
N LEU A 125 -12.04 -0.22 10.37
CA LEU A 125 -13.20 0.49 10.92
C LEU A 125 -14.02 -0.40 11.86
N ALA A 126 -14.20 -1.69 11.53
CA ALA A 126 -14.85 -2.65 12.41
C ALA A 126 -14.09 -2.84 13.73
N THR A 127 -12.75 -2.96 13.69
CA THR A 127 -11.94 -3.08 14.91
C THR A 127 -11.96 -1.84 15.80
N LEU A 128 -12.26 -0.65 15.24
CA LEU A 128 -12.50 0.55 16.03
C LEU A 128 -13.86 0.48 16.73
N SER A 129 -14.91 0.06 16.00
CA SER A 129 -16.26 -0.09 16.54
C SER A 129 -16.39 -1.15 17.63
N GLU A 130 -15.49 -2.14 17.68
CA GLU A 130 -15.46 -3.18 18.73
C GLU A 130 -14.69 -2.74 19.99
N ARG A 131 -13.95 -1.62 19.92
CA ARG A 131 -13.17 -1.08 21.04
C ARG A 131 -13.87 0.05 21.81
N ASP A 132 -14.92 0.62 21.22
CA ASP A 132 -15.84 1.57 21.87
C ASP A 132 -16.92 0.85 22.68
#